data_AF-A0A1Y2G982-F1
#
_entry.id   AF-A0A1Y2G982-F1
#
_cell.length_a   1.000
_cell.length_b   1.000
_cell.length_c   1.000
_cell.angle_alpha   90.00
_cell.angle_beta   90.00
_cell.angle_gamma   90.00
#
_symmetry.space_group_name_H-M   'P 1'
#
loop_
_entity.id
_entity.type
_entity.pdbx_description
1 polymer ?
#
loop_
_entity_poly.entity_id
_entity_poly.type
_entity_poly.pdbx_seq_one_letter_code
_entity_poly.pdbx_strand_id
1 'polypeptide(L)'
;MDVADNTVALVTKHCGLQLELYQRCVTHNPENWDIKCITQKRALAKCSEDNVPIIKHVKEMCDPFIKDYDACVMKNQKDPTICLEPLKRLFHCTEEHGKLPLSGPPRAADPKSTSTSPSGENPAGSNYGYRGGV
;
A
#
# COMPACT_ATOMS: atom_id res chain seq x y z
N MET A 1 -4.62 -17.45 -6.03
CA MET A 1 -5.03 -16.49 -7.07
C MET A 1 -4.66 -15.14 -6.52
N ASP A 2 -3.49 -14.71 -6.94
CA ASP A 2 -2.69 -13.68 -6.30
C ASP A 2 -3.31 -12.30 -6.54
N VAL A 3 -3.18 -11.40 -5.55
CA VAL A 3 -3.79 -10.05 -5.54
C VAL A 3 -3.40 -9.21 -6.77
N ALA A 4 -2.19 -9.44 -7.29
CA ALA A 4 -1.71 -8.80 -8.51
C ALA A 4 -2.44 -9.28 -9.77
N ASP A 5 -2.80 -10.56 -9.85
CA ASP A 5 -3.37 -11.17 -11.06
C ASP A 5 -4.75 -10.59 -11.40
N ASN A 6 -5.59 -10.34 -10.39
CA ASN A 6 -6.92 -9.76 -10.61
C ASN A 6 -6.82 -8.29 -11.06
N THR A 7 -5.89 -7.53 -10.50
CA THR A 7 -5.67 -6.12 -10.87
C THR A 7 -5.15 -6.00 -12.30
N VAL A 8 -4.18 -6.83 -12.69
CA VAL A 8 -3.65 -6.87 -14.06
C VAL A 8 -4.72 -7.29 -15.07
N ALA A 9 -5.58 -8.25 -14.72
CA ALA A 9 -6.70 -8.65 -15.57
C ALA A 9 -7.69 -7.51 -15.81
N LEU A 10 -8.02 -6.73 -14.77
CA LEU A 10 -8.87 -5.54 -14.90
C LEU A 10 -8.23 -4.46 -15.79
N VAL A 11 -6.94 -4.18 -15.60
CA VAL A 11 -6.23 -3.24 -16.48
C VAL A 11 -6.23 -3.71 -17.92
N THR A 12 -5.96 -4.99 -18.17
CA THR A 12 -5.96 -5.55 -19.53
C THR A 12 -7.34 -5.46 -20.17
N LYS A 13 -8.40 -5.74 -19.40
CA LYS A 13 -9.78 -5.69 -19.86
C LYS A 13 -10.25 -4.26 -20.20
N HIS A 14 -9.91 -3.28 -19.36
CA HIS A 14 -10.43 -1.91 -19.49
C HIS A 14 -9.49 -0.95 -20.24
N CYS A 15 -8.19 -1.24 -20.25
CA CYS A 15 -7.14 -0.35 -20.74
C CYS A 15 -6.18 -1.04 -21.73
N GLY A 16 -6.63 -2.12 -22.39
CA GLY A 16 -5.79 -2.93 -23.28
C GLY A 16 -5.12 -2.12 -24.40
N LEU A 17 -5.83 -1.14 -24.99
CA LEU A 17 -5.27 -0.27 -26.03
C LEU A 17 -4.10 0.57 -25.51
N GLN A 18 -4.26 1.22 -24.36
CA GLN A 18 -3.23 2.06 -23.75
C GLN A 18 -2.02 1.20 -23.33
N LEU A 19 -2.28 -0.02 -22.86
CA LEU A 19 -1.26 -0.99 -22.49
C LEU A 19 -0.44 -1.40 -23.72
N GLU A 20 -1.09 -1.75 -24.82
CA GLU A 20 -0.43 -2.12 -26.08
C GLU A 20 0.41 -0.96 -26.64
N LEU A 21 -0.13 0.25 -26.65
CA LEU A 21 0.59 1.44 -27.13
C LEU A 21 1.85 1.73 -26.30
N TYR A 22 1.75 1.58 -24.97
CA TYR A 22 2.89 1.74 -24.08
C TYR A 22 3.94 0.65 -24.31
N GLN A 23 3.53 -0.62 -24.34
CA GLN A 23 4.43 -1.75 -24.61
C GLN A 23 5.15 -1.58 -25.96
N ARG A 24 4.41 -1.25 -27.02
CA ARG A 24 4.97 -0.97 -28.33
C ARG A 24 6.02 0.13 -28.26
N CYS A 25 5.75 1.22 -27.54
CA CYS A 25 6.73 2.31 -27.40
C CYS A 25 8.02 1.84 -26.70
N VAL A 26 7.90 1.09 -25.59
CA VAL A 26 9.05 0.58 -24.83
C VAL A 26 9.90 -0.35 -25.68
N THR A 27 9.28 -1.28 -26.41
CA THR A 27 9.99 -2.21 -27.31
C THR A 27 10.78 -1.48 -28.41
N HIS A 28 10.28 -0.35 -28.92
CA HIS A 28 10.98 0.44 -29.93
C HIS A 28 12.04 1.40 -29.37
N ASN A 29 12.09 1.63 -28.05
CA ASN A 29 12.98 2.61 -27.42
C ASN A 29 13.70 2.04 -26.17
N PRO A 30 14.42 0.91 -26.27
CA PRO A 30 14.93 0.18 -25.10
C PRO A 30 15.91 0.99 -24.24
N GLU A 31 16.65 1.95 -24.81
CA GLU A 31 17.67 2.71 -24.09
C GLU A 31 17.12 3.92 -23.31
N ASN A 32 15.95 4.43 -23.67
CA ASN A 32 15.40 5.69 -23.14
C ASN A 32 13.87 5.75 -23.15
N TRP A 33 13.24 4.59 -22.96
CA TRP A 33 11.78 4.44 -22.94
C TRP A 33 11.13 5.26 -21.82
N ASP A 34 11.81 5.45 -20.69
CA ASP A 34 11.33 6.19 -19.53
C ASP A 34 11.03 7.65 -19.87
N ILE A 35 11.83 8.24 -20.75
CA ILE A 35 11.65 9.60 -21.28
C ILE A 35 10.75 9.57 -22.52
N LYS A 36 11.06 8.72 -23.51
CA LYS A 36 10.38 8.75 -24.82
C LYS A 36 8.93 8.27 -24.79
N CYS A 37 8.59 7.39 -23.84
CA CYS A 37 7.25 6.80 -23.73
C CYS A 37 6.41 7.44 -22.61
N ILE A 38 6.81 8.62 -22.12
CA ILE A 38 6.13 9.31 -21.02
C ILE A 38 4.64 9.57 -21.34
N THR A 39 4.31 9.86 -22.60
CA THR A 39 2.93 10.12 -23.04
C THR A 39 2.06 8.87 -22.92
N GLN A 40 2.54 7.74 -23.44
CA GLN A 40 1.84 6.45 -23.38
C GLN A 40 1.76 5.94 -21.94
N LYS A 41 2.82 6.13 -21.14
CA LYS A 41 2.85 5.82 -19.70
C LYS A 41 1.75 6.58 -18.96
N ARG A 42 1.63 7.89 -19.20
CA ARG A 42 0.58 8.73 -18.60
C ARG A 42 -0.83 8.32 -19.05
N ALA A 43 -1.01 8.00 -20.33
CA ALA A 43 -2.30 7.55 -20.84
C ALA A 43 -2.75 6.22 -20.21
N LEU A 44 -1.83 5.26 -20.05
CA LEU A 44 -2.11 3.99 -19.37
C LEU A 44 -2.40 4.20 -17.89
N ALA A 45 -1.61 5.02 -17.19
CA ALA A 45 -1.83 5.34 -15.78
C ALA A 45 -3.21 5.98 -15.57
N LYS A 46 -3.57 6.98 -16.39
CA LYS A 46 -4.88 7.63 -16.33
C LYS A 46 -6.03 6.65 -16.56
N CYS A 47 -5.95 5.81 -17.60
CA CYS A 47 -6.98 4.81 -17.85
C CYS A 47 -7.15 3.85 -16.67
N SER A 48 -6.03 3.41 -16.09
CA SER A 48 -6.01 2.48 -14.96
C SER A 48 -6.65 3.11 -13.71
N GLU A 49 -6.34 4.37 -13.42
CA GLU A 49 -6.95 5.12 -12.31
C GLU A 49 -8.45 5.37 -12.51
N ASP A 50 -8.87 5.66 -13.75
CA ASP A 50 -10.27 5.96 -14.08
C ASP A 50 -11.14 4.68 -14.06
N ASN A 51 -10.60 3.50 -14.38
CA ASN A 51 -11.38 2.27 -14.58
C ASN A 51 -11.11 1.15 -13.58
N VAL A 52 -10.02 1.21 -12.80
CA VAL A 52 -9.63 0.17 -11.84
C VAL A 52 -9.55 0.81 -10.45
N PRO A 53 -10.67 0.84 -9.69
CA PRO A 53 -10.77 1.62 -8.45
C PRO A 53 -9.68 1.31 -7.41
N ILE A 54 -9.23 0.05 -7.35
CA ILE A 54 -8.16 -0.35 -6.43
C ILE A 54 -6.83 0.34 -6.74
N ILE A 55 -6.53 0.61 -8.02
CA ILE A 55 -5.31 1.33 -8.42
C ILE A 55 -5.38 2.78 -7.94
N LYS A 56 -6.53 3.43 -8.12
CA LYS A 56 -6.75 4.79 -7.62
C LYS A 56 -6.65 4.85 -6.09
N HIS A 57 -7.29 3.91 -5.40
CA HIS A 57 -7.28 3.85 -3.93
C HIS A 57 -5.86 3.69 -3.36
N VAL A 58 -5.10 2.71 -3.86
CA VAL A 58 -3.71 2.49 -3.43
C VAL A 58 -2.86 3.72 -3.71
N LYS A 59 -3.01 4.34 -4.89
CA LYS A 59 -2.26 5.55 -5.24
C LYS A 59 -2.55 6.69 -4.27
N GLU A 60 -3.81 6.91 -3.91
CA GLU A 60 -4.22 7.96 -2.96
C GLU A 60 -3.70 7.69 -1.55
N MET A 61 -3.85 6.46 -1.05
CA MET A 61 -3.44 6.09 0.31
C MET A 61 -1.92 6.05 0.48
N CYS A 62 -1.21 5.60 -0.55
CA CYS A 62 0.23 5.42 -0.52
C CYS A 62 1.02 6.57 -1.17
N ASP A 63 0.37 7.66 -1.58
CA ASP A 63 1.01 8.81 -2.25
C ASP A 63 2.27 9.34 -1.52
N PRO A 64 2.30 9.48 -0.17
CA PRO A 64 3.52 9.91 0.52
C PRO A 64 4.69 8.94 0.32
N PHE A 65 4.43 7.64 0.42
CA PHE A 65 5.46 6.60 0.25
C PHE A 65 5.91 6.45 -1.21
N ILE A 66 4.99 6.65 -2.16
CA ILE A 66 5.30 6.70 -3.59
C ILE A 66 6.27 7.85 -3.85
N LYS A 67 5.94 9.07 -3.38
CA LYS A 67 6.79 10.26 -3.55
C LYS A 67 8.15 10.11 -2.90
N ASP A 68 8.22 9.53 -1.71
CA ASP A 68 9.49 9.28 -1.00
C ASP A 68 10.40 8.33 -1.78
N TYR A 69 9.84 7.23 -2.29
CA TYR A 69 10.58 6.28 -3.11
C TYR A 69 11.04 6.90 -4.43
N ASP A 70 10.13 7.56 -5.15
CA ASP A 70 10.44 8.24 -6.42
C ASP A 70 11.54 9.29 -6.24
N ALA A 71 11.45 10.11 -5.20
CA ALA A 71 12.48 11.11 -4.89
C ALA A 71 13.83 10.48 -4.58
N CYS A 72 13.85 9.32 -3.90
CA CYS A 72 15.08 8.59 -3.64
C CYS A 72 15.71 8.06 -4.94
N VAL A 73 14.92 7.41 -5.80
CA VAL A 73 15.39 6.83 -7.07
C VAL A 73 15.89 7.93 -8.00
N MET A 74 15.18 9.06 -8.10
CA MET A 74 15.60 10.20 -8.90
C MET A 74 16.97 10.76 -8.49
N LYS A 75 17.27 10.77 -7.19
CA LYS A 75 18.56 11.23 -6.64
C LYS A 75 19.68 10.19 -6.79
N ASN A 76 19.34 8.91 -6.75
CA ASN A 76 20.31 7.81 -6.68
C ASN A 76 20.27 6.90 -7.94
N GLN A 77 20.13 7.47 -9.13
CA GLN A 77 20.00 6.70 -10.38
C GLN A 77 21.17 5.73 -10.65
N LYS A 78 22.36 6.04 -10.12
CA LYS A 78 23.56 5.18 -10.25
C LYS A 78 23.56 3.99 -9.30
N ASP A 79 22.89 4.12 -8.15
CA ASP A 79 22.78 3.08 -7.14
C ASP A 79 21.40 3.12 -6.46
N PRO A 80 20.38 2.53 -7.10
CA PRO A 80 19.03 2.52 -6.55
C PRO A 80 18.88 1.59 -5.33
N THR A 81 19.90 0.79 -4.98
CA THR A 81 19.84 -0.09 -3.80
C THR A 81 19.80 0.69 -2.48
N ILE A 82 20.25 1.95 -2.49
CA ILE A 82 20.13 2.89 -1.37
C ILE A 82 18.64 3.13 -1.02
N CYS A 83 17.73 2.95 -1.98
CA CYS A 83 16.30 3.22 -1.83
C CYS A 83 15.49 2.02 -1.32
N LEU A 84 16.14 0.97 -0.81
CA LEU A 84 15.45 -0.23 -0.29
C LEU A 84 14.51 0.08 0.89
N GLU A 85 14.88 0.99 1.80
CA GLU A 85 14.01 1.34 2.93
C GLU A 85 12.74 2.09 2.50
N PRO A 86 12.79 3.16 1.67
CA PRO A 86 11.60 3.74 1.06
C PRO A 86 10.76 2.72 0.29
N LEU A 87 11.39 1.80 -0.45
CA LEU A 87 10.70 0.74 -1.19
C LEU A 87 9.92 -0.20 -0.25
N LYS A 88 10.52 -0.62 0.86
CA LYS A 88 9.85 -1.47 1.87
C LYS A 88 8.61 -0.79 2.45
N ARG A 89 8.69 0.50 2.76
CA ARG A 89 7.53 1.27 3.25
C ARG A 89 6.41 1.36 2.23
N LEU A 90 6.75 1.65 0.98
CA LEU A 90 5.78 1.65 -0.12
C LEU A 90 5.13 0.27 -0.32
N PHE A 91 5.93 -0.79 -0.27
CA PHE A 91 5.45 -2.15 -0.36
C PHE A 91 4.43 -2.46 0.75
N HIS A 92 4.75 -2.13 2.00
CA HIS A 92 3.84 -2.37 3.12
C HIS A 92 2.50 -1.64 2.96
N CYS A 93 2.52 -0.36 2.60
CA CYS A 93 1.29 0.39 2.31
C CYS A 93 0.46 -0.27 1.19
N THR A 94 1.14 -0.77 0.15
CA THR A 94 0.47 -1.45 -0.96
C THR A 94 -0.15 -2.79 -0.53
N GLU A 95 0.46 -3.53 0.40
CA GLU A 95 -0.15 -4.75 0.95
C GLU A 95 -1.39 -4.47 1.78
N GLU A 96 -1.38 -3.38 2.55
CA GLU A 96 -2.50 -2.94 3.39
C GLU A 96 -3.69 -2.46 2.54
N HIS A 97 -3.44 -1.72 1.46
CA HIS A 97 -4.47 -1.07 0.65
C HIS A 97 -4.75 -1.75 -0.71
N GLY A 98 -3.91 -2.68 -1.15
CA GLY A 98 -3.98 -3.33 -2.47
C GLY A 98 -5.01 -4.46 -2.59
N LYS A 99 -5.81 -4.69 -1.55
CA LYS A 99 -6.89 -5.69 -1.56
C LYS A 99 -8.23 -4.95 -1.63
N LEU A 100 -9.07 -5.29 -2.61
CA LEU A 100 -10.49 -4.92 -2.51
C LEU A 100 -11.05 -5.51 -1.20
N PRO A 101 -12.00 -4.83 -0.52
CA PRO A 101 -12.75 -5.48 0.54
C PRO A 101 -13.42 -6.70 -0.09
N LEU A 102 -12.92 -7.89 0.27
CA LEU A 102 -13.60 -9.14 -0.03
C LEU A 102 -14.98 -8.99 0.57
N SER A 103 -16.02 -8.99 -0.26
CA SER A 103 -17.39 -9.19 0.20
C SER A 103 -17.48 -10.58 0.81
N GLY A 104 -17.08 -10.68 2.06
CA GLY A 104 -17.37 -11.75 3.00
C GLY A 104 -17.86 -11.08 4.28
N PRO A 105 -18.80 -11.69 5.03
CA PRO A 105 -19.22 -11.15 6.31
C PRO A 105 -17.98 -10.94 7.19
N PRO A 106 -17.97 -9.91 8.06
CA PRO A 106 -16.87 -9.69 9.00
C PRO A 106 -16.56 -11.02 9.67
N ARG A 107 -15.36 -11.56 9.45
CA ARG A 107 -14.84 -12.58 10.36
C ARG A 107 -14.86 -11.90 11.72
N ALA A 108 -15.66 -12.47 12.62
CA ALA A 108 -15.79 -11.99 13.99
C ALA A 108 -14.40 -11.66 14.52
N ALA A 109 -14.26 -10.45 15.05
CA ALA A 109 -13.03 -10.00 15.68
C ALA A 109 -12.53 -11.10 16.62
N ASP A 110 -11.32 -11.58 16.40
CA ASP A 110 -10.61 -12.41 17.38
C ASP A 110 -10.50 -11.58 18.68
N PRO A 111 -11.10 -12.02 19.79
CA PRO A 111 -11.03 -11.28 21.05
C PRO A 111 -9.69 -11.55 21.71
N LYS A 112 -8.60 -11.00 21.16
CA LYS A 112 -7.31 -10.97 21.86
C LYS A 112 -6.36 -9.87 21.39
N SER A 113 -6.84 -8.63 21.45
CA SER A 113 -5.97 -7.46 21.61
C SER A 113 -6.54 -6.56 22.70
N THR A 114 -6.49 -7.05 23.93
CA THR A 114 -6.70 -6.23 25.13
C THR A 114 -5.40 -5.49 25.41
N SER A 115 -5.22 -4.32 24.78
CA SER A 115 -4.28 -3.31 25.24
C SER A 115 -5.03 -2.38 26.20
N THR A 116 -5.16 -2.81 27.46
CA THR A 116 -5.67 -1.96 28.54
C THR A 116 -4.48 -1.41 29.31
N SER A 117 -4.10 -0.17 29.00
CA SER A 117 -3.37 0.69 29.94
C SER A 117 -4.37 1.26 30.95
N PRO A 118 -4.14 1.16 32.28
CA PRO A 118 -4.86 1.95 33.25
C PRO A 118 -3.99 3.13 33.72
N SER A 119 -4.36 4.34 33.28
CA SER A 119 -4.22 5.53 34.12
C SER A 119 -5.25 5.45 35.25
N GLY A 120 -4.81 5.77 36.46
CA GLY A 120 -5.48 5.42 37.70
C GLY A 120 -6.77 6.19 38.01
N GLU A 121 -7.46 5.74 39.06
CA GLU A 121 -8.06 6.57 40.10
C GLU A 121 -8.58 5.69 41.25
N ASN A 122 -8.27 6.11 42.48
CA ASN A 122 -8.75 5.59 43.77
C ASN A 122 -10.29 5.76 43.90
N PRO A 123 -11.02 4.92 44.67
CA PRO A 123 -11.14 5.20 46.12
C PRO A 123 -11.40 3.99 47.07
N ALA A 124 -10.97 4.21 48.31
CA ALA A 124 -11.59 3.91 49.61
C ALA A 124 -12.40 2.61 49.84
N GLY A 125 -11.99 1.88 50.88
CA GLY A 125 -12.94 1.40 51.90
C GLY A 125 -12.82 -0.06 52.36
N SER A 126 -12.68 -0.20 53.69
CA SER A 126 -13.00 -1.40 54.51
C SER A 126 -11.96 -2.53 54.51
N ASN A 127 -11.04 -2.58 55.49
CA ASN A 127 -11.22 -3.02 56.89
C ASN A 127 -11.51 -4.52 57.07
N TYR A 128 -10.43 -5.29 57.21
CA TYR A 128 -10.30 -6.54 57.98
C TYR A 128 -8.81 -6.56 58.41
N GLY A 129 -8.37 -6.66 59.66
CA GLY A 129 -8.92 -7.34 60.82
C GLY A 129 -8.30 -8.74 60.94
N TYR A 130 -7.08 -8.87 61.49
CA TYR A 130 -6.67 -9.85 62.54
C TYR A 130 -5.14 -10.09 62.66
N ARG A 131 -4.65 -9.99 63.92
CA ARG A 131 -3.62 -10.81 64.61
C ARG A 131 -2.12 -10.74 64.21
N GLY A 132 -1.32 -10.16 65.11
CA GLY A 132 -0.51 -10.96 66.07
C GLY A 132 1.03 -10.99 65.92
N GLY A 133 1.72 -10.65 67.02
CA GLY A 133 3.15 -10.94 67.32
C GLY A 133 4.05 -9.73 67.16
N VAL A 134 4.87 -9.29 68.13
CA VAL A 134 5.37 -9.83 69.41
C VAL A 134 5.69 -8.66 70.34
#